data_AF-X1HRF0-F1
#
_entry.id   AF-X1HRF0-F1
#
_cell.length_a   1.000
_cell.length_b   1.000
_cell.length_c   1.000
_cell.angle_alpha   90.00
_cell.angle_beta   90.00
_cell.angle_gamma   90.00
#
_symmetry.space_group_name_H-M   'P 1'
#
loop_
_entity.id
_entity.type
_entity.pdbx_description
1 polymer ?
#
loop_
_entity_poly.entity_id
_entity_poly.type
_entity_poly.pdbx_seq_one_letter_code
_entity_poly.pdbx_strand_id
1 'polypeptide(L)'
;ESKKVFPDFPPSVPNALAQTLEMIILVKNEGMNRVQATHTVAEIRGISTQAILDKYCRQLGKRAYEIDELLSNSNILKLKTLLVEKYPYHQATIEAVFNSISV
;
A
#
# COMPACT_ATOMS: atom_id res chain seq x y z
N GLU A 1 -19.64 -12.16 10.55
CA GLU A 1 -18.41 -11.52 11.08
C GLU A 1 -17.86 -10.59 10.00
N SER A 2 -17.59 -9.32 10.31
CA SER A 2 -16.93 -8.44 9.35
C SER A 2 -15.49 -8.91 9.17
N LYS A 3 -15.18 -9.50 8.01
CA LYS A 3 -13.82 -9.88 7.64
C LYS A 3 -12.95 -8.63 7.75
N LYS A 4 -12.00 -8.62 8.68
CA LYS A 4 -11.10 -7.48 8.87
C LYS A 4 -10.19 -7.40 7.64
N VAL A 5 -10.41 -6.38 6.80
CA VAL A 5 -9.76 -6.25 5.49
C VAL A 5 -8.28 -5.86 5.64
N PHE A 6 -7.94 -5.14 6.71
CA PHE A 6 -6.59 -4.60 6.95
C PHE A 6 -6.04 -4.96 8.34
N PRO A 7 -4.72 -5.15 8.48
CA PRO A 7 -4.08 -5.23 9.79
C PRO A 7 -4.19 -3.89 10.53
N ASP A 8 -4.14 -3.93 11.86
CA ASP A 8 -3.98 -2.70 12.63
C ASP A 8 -2.52 -2.25 12.56
N PHE A 9 -2.29 -1.03 12.10
CA PHE A 9 -0.98 -0.42 12.18
C PHE A 9 -0.80 0.31 13.52
N PRO A 10 0.39 0.27 14.12
CA PRO A 10 0.69 1.09 15.29
C PRO A 10 0.41 2.58 15.03
N PRO A 11 -0.03 3.36 16.03
CA PRO A 11 -0.26 4.80 15.87
C PRO A 11 0.96 5.61 15.43
N SER A 12 2.16 5.05 15.61
CA SER A 12 3.42 5.64 15.15
C SER A 12 3.63 5.52 13.64
N VAL A 13 2.91 4.65 12.95
CA VAL A 13 3.01 4.49 11.49
C VAL A 13 2.33 5.68 10.80
N PRO A 14 3.04 6.40 9.92
CA PRO A 14 2.45 7.51 9.18
C PRO A 14 1.22 7.06 8.37
N ASN A 15 0.14 7.84 8.40
CA ASN A 15 -1.07 7.57 7.63
C ASN A 15 -0.79 7.34 6.14
N ALA A 16 0.22 8.00 5.59
CA ALA A 16 0.62 7.81 4.21
C ALA A 16 1.17 6.39 3.94
N LEU A 17 1.97 5.86 4.87
CA LEU A 17 2.51 4.51 4.78
C LEU A 17 1.41 3.46 4.99
N ALA A 18 0.61 3.58 6.06
CA ALA A 18 -0.55 2.71 6.28
C ALA A 18 -1.49 2.70 5.06
N GLN A 19 -1.82 3.91 4.58
CA GLN A 19 -2.53 4.22 3.33
C GLN A 19 -2.09 3.36 2.13
N THR A 20 -0.78 3.34 1.95
CA THR A 20 -0.11 2.67 0.84
C THR A 20 -0.07 1.16 1.02
N LEU A 21 0.21 0.67 2.25
CA LEU A 21 0.25 -0.75 2.56
C LEU A 21 -1.13 -1.40 2.41
N GLU A 22 -2.20 -0.72 2.82
CA GLU A 22 -3.59 -1.17 2.64
C GLU A 22 -3.93 -1.38 1.16
N MET A 23 -3.53 -0.42 0.32
CA MET A 23 -3.72 -0.53 -1.12
C MET A 23 -2.95 -1.72 -1.70
N ILE A 24 -1.71 -1.94 -1.28
CA ILE A 24 -0.89 -3.10 -1.71
C ILE A 24 -1.56 -4.42 -1.29
N ILE A 25 -2.08 -4.50 -0.06
CA ILE A 25 -2.78 -5.70 0.45
C ILE A 25 -3.97 -6.05 -0.44
N LEU A 26 -4.82 -5.08 -0.80
CA LEU A 26 -5.96 -5.34 -1.68
C LEU A 26 -5.53 -5.82 -3.06
N VAL A 27 -4.49 -5.21 -3.63
CA VAL A 27 -3.97 -5.62 -4.94
C VAL A 27 -3.46 -7.06 -4.90
N LYS A 28 -2.76 -7.43 -3.84
CA LYS A 28 -2.05 -8.72 -3.76
C LYS A 28 -2.89 -9.87 -3.22
N ASN A 29 -3.75 -9.61 -2.24
CA ASN A 29 -4.51 -10.68 -1.59
C ASN A 29 -5.91 -10.83 -2.18
N GLU A 30 -6.49 -9.75 -2.71
CA GLU A 30 -7.85 -9.76 -3.27
C GLU A 30 -7.86 -9.66 -4.81
N GLY A 31 -6.67 -9.64 -5.44
CA GLY A 31 -6.54 -9.62 -6.91
C GLY A 31 -7.06 -8.34 -7.58
N MET A 32 -7.25 -7.27 -6.81
CA MET A 32 -7.75 -6.00 -7.33
C MET A 32 -6.70 -5.30 -8.18
N ASN A 33 -7.13 -4.51 -9.17
CA ASN A 33 -6.22 -3.55 -9.78
C ASN A 33 -6.01 -2.33 -8.86
N ARG A 34 -4.96 -1.54 -9.13
CA ARG A 34 -4.62 -0.36 -8.33
C ARG A 34 -5.79 0.62 -8.17
N VAL A 35 -6.59 0.83 -9.22
CA VAL A 35 -7.73 1.77 -9.19
C VAL A 35 -8.81 1.27 -8.24
N GLN A 36 -9.20 0.01 -8.37
CA GLN A 36 -10.17 -0.64 -7.47
C GLN A 36 -9.68 -0.58 -6.02
N ALA A 37 -8.43 -0.98 -5.76
CA ALA A 37 -7.83 -0.94 -4.43
C ALA A 37 -7.81 0.49 -3.86
N THR A 38 -7.47 1.49 -4.67
CA THR A 38 -7.49 2.90 -4.28
C THR A 38 -8.88 3.37 -3.86
N HIS A 39 -9.92 3.01 -4.63
CA HIS A 39 -11.31 3.33 -4.30
C HIS A 39 -11.74 2.66 -2.99
N THR A 40 -11.45 1.38 -2.83
CA THR A 40 -11.80 0.62 -1.61
C THR A 40 -11.14 1.20 -0.37
N VAL A 41 -9.84 1.53 -0.42
CA VAL A 41 -9.15 2.16 0.73
C VAL A 41 -9.76 3.53 1.04
N ALA A 42 -10.05 4.33 0.01
CA ALA A 42 -10.66 5.64 0.16
C ALA A 42 -12.02 5.57 0.87
N GLU A 43 -12.86 4.60 0.47
CA GLU A 43 -14.17 4.34 1.10
C GLU A 43 -14.01 3.91 2.56
N ILE A 44 -13.16 2.91 2.85
CA ILE A 44 -12.93 2.40 4.20
C ILE A 44 -12.40 3.50 5.13
N ARG A 45 -11.56 4.39 4.62
CA ARG A 45 -10.91 5.45 5.38
C ARG A 45 -11.68 6.77 5.38
N GLY A 46 -12.80 6.87 4.65
CA GLY A 46 -13.61 8.08 4.56
C GLY A 46 -12.86 9.28 3.96
N ILE A 47 -11.98 9.06 2.99
CA ILE A 47 -11.18 10.11 2.32
C ILE A 47 -11.29 10.00 0.80
N SER A 48 -10.77 11.00 0.06
CA SER A 48 -10.83 10.97 -1.39
C SER A 48 -9.81 10.00 -2.01
N THR A 49 -10.14 9.44 -3.17
CA THR A 49 -9.22 8.62 -3.98
C THR A 49 -7.96 9.38 -4.36
N GLN A 50 -8.09 10.67 -4.66
CA GLN A 50 -6.95 11.56 -4.92
C GLN A 50 -5.99 11.63 -3.72
N ALA A 51 -6.52 11.68 -2.49
CA ALA A 51 -5.68 11.69 -1.29
C ALA A 51 -4.94 10.36 -1.05
N ILE A 52 -5.42 9.25 -1.60
CA ILE A 52 -4.70 7.96 -1.61
C ILE A 52 -3.65 7.96 -2.73
N LEU A 53 -4.02 8.37 -3.94
CA LEU A 53 -3.10 8.54 -5.08
C LEU A 53 -1.90 9.42 -4.73
N ASP A 54 -2.12 10.56 -4.09
CA ASP A 54 -1.05 11.47 -3.70
C ASP A 54 -0.05 10.80 -2.73
N LYS A 55 -0.48 9.86 -1.89
CA LYS A 55 0.40 9.15 -0.97
C LYS A 55 1.37 8.24 -1.72
N TYR A 56 0.85 7.34 -2.54
CA TYR A 56 1.71 6.35 -3.19
C TYR A 56 2.33 6.83 -4.51
N CYS A 57 1.74 7.81 -5.20
CA CYS A 57 2.36 8.41 -6.39
C CYS A 57 3.29 9.56 -5.96
N ARG A 58 2.73 10.65 -5.44
CA ARG A 58 3.50 11.88 -5.21
C ARG A 58 4.56 11.71 -4.13
N GLN A 59 4.25 11.05 -3.01
CA GLN A 59 5.27 10.88 -1.97
C GLN A 59 6.36 9.88 -2.40
N LEU A 60 6.06 8.88 -3.22
CA LEU A 60 7.07 7.94 -3.72
C LEU A 60 7.82 8.49 -4.95
N GLY A 61 7.43 9.67 -5.46
CA GLY A 61 8.00 10.24 -6.69
C GLY A 61 7.71 9.39 -7.93
N LYS A 62 6.54 8.74 -7.96
CA LYS A 62 6.12 7.82 -9.02
C LYS A 62 4.84 8.26 -9.68
N ARG A 63 4.71 7.94 -10.96
CA ARG A 63 3.46 8.04 -11.71
C ARG A 63 2.63 6.77 -11.51
N ALA A 64 1.34 6.88 -11.77
CA ALA A 64 0.39 5.79 -11.63
C ALA A 64 0.83 4.50 -12.37
N TYR A 65 1.30 4.61 -13.61
CA TYR A 65 1.76 3.46 -14.39
C TYR A 65 3.05 2.82 -13.83
N GLU A 66 3.94 3.62 -13.21
CA GLU A 66 5.14 3.07 -12.55
C GLU A 66 4.75 2.29 -11.30
N ILE A 67 3.70 2.72 -10.60
CA ILE A 67 3.13 1.99 -9.46
C ILE A 67 2.48 0.69 -9.95
N ASP A 68 1.74 0.73 -11.07
CA ASP A 68 1.18 -0.49 -11.68
C ASP A 68 2.29 -1.50 -12.03
N GLU A 69 3.43 -1.04 -12.56
CA GLU A 69 4.60 -1.89 -12.82
C GLU A 69 5.23 -2.45 -11.54
N LEU A 70 5.39 -1.60 -10.51
CA LEU A 70 5.93 -1.99 -9.20
C LEU A 70 5.02 -2.97 -8.45
N LEU A 71 3.72 -2.92 -8.70
CA LEU A 71 2.74 -3.86 -8.16
C LEU A 71 2.73 -5.21 -8.90
N SER A 72 3.50 -5.42 -9.96
CA SER A 72 3.65 -6.75 -10.58
C SER A 72 4.41 -7.72 -9.66
N ASN A 73 4.18 -9.03 -9.79
CA ASN A 73 4.88 -10.03 -8.96
C ASN A 73 6.40 -9.99 -9.16
N SER A 74 6.86 -9.69 -10.38
CA SER A 74 8.28 -9.58 -10.71
C SER A 74 8.97 -8.37 -10.06
N ASN A 75 8.22 -7.32 -9.69
CA ASN A 75 8.77 -6.07 -9.16
C ASN A 75 8.32 -5.73 -7.74
N ILE A 76 7.49 -6.57 -7.10
CA ILE A 76 6.95 -6.27 -5.77
C ILE A 76 8.06 -6.06 -4.72
N LEU A 77 9.18 -6.78 -4.84
CA LEU A 77 10.34 -6.58 -3.96
C LEU A 77 11.00 -5.21 -4.18
N LYS A 78 10.96 -4.64 -5.38
CA LYS A 78 11.44 -3.27 -5.63
C LYS A 78 10.54 -2.24 -4.93
N LEU A 79 9.22 -2.47 -4.91
CA LEU A 79 8.29 -1.62 -4.17
C LEU A 79 8.55 -1.68 -2.67
N LYS A 80 8.83 -2.89 -2.13
CA LYS A 80 9.25 -3.08 -0.73
C LYS A 80 10.47 -2.22 -0.42
N THR A 81 11.54 -2.35 -1.21
CA THR A 81 12.79 -1.59 -1.01
C THR A 81 12.53 -0.09 -1.01
N LEU A 82 11.75 0.41 -1.97
CA LEU A 82 11.42 1.84 -2.05
C LEU A 82 10.69 2.34 -0.80
N LEU A 83 9.76 1.54 -0.26
CA LEU A 83 9.05 1.89 0.97
C LEU A 83 9.98 1.86 2.20
N VAL A 84 10.90 0.90 2.29
CA VAL A 84 11.87 0.82 3.39
C VAL A 84 12.83 2.01 3.35
N GLU A 85 13.32 2.39 2.17
CA GLU A 85 14.19 3.57 2.00
C GLU A 85 13.49 4.87 2.40
N LYS A 86 12.19 4.99 2.08
CA LYS A 86 11.41 6.17 2.43
C LYS A 86 11.00 6.22 3.91
N TYR A 87 10.76 5.06 4.52
CA TYR A 87 10.29 4.92 5.89
C TYR A 87 11.18 3.96 6.69
N PRO A 88 12.46 4.30 6.90
CA PRO A 88 13.43 3.38 7.50
C PRO A 88 13.05 2.95 8.92
N TYR A 89 12.45 3.85 9.71
CA TYR A 89 11.97 3.56 11.07
C TYR A 89 10.75 2.62 11.12
N HIS A 90 10.13 2.31 9.98
CA HIS A 90 8.96 1.43 9.87
C HIS A 90 9.26 0.18 9.03
N GLN A 91 10.54 -0.17 8.83
CA GLN A 91 10.96 -1.35 8.08
C GLN A 91 10.25 -2.63 8.57
N ALA A 92 10.20 -2.86 9.89
CA ALA A 92 9.55 -4.05 10.45
C ALA A 92 8.06 -4.15 10.06
N THR A 93 7.34 -3.03 10.04
CA THR A 93 5.94 -2.98 9.61
C THR A 93 5.80 -3.28 8.12
N ILE A 94 6.67 -2.70 7.29
CA ILE A 94 6.68 -2.95 5.84
C ILE A 94 6.98 -4.43 5.58
N GLU A 95 8.01 -4.98 6.21
CA GLU A 95 8.37 -6.39 6.08
C GLU A 95 7.24 -7.32 6.50
N ALA A 96 6.58 -7.05 7.61
CA ALA A 96 5.44 -7.85 8.06
C ALA A 96 4.31 -7.89 7.02
N VAL A 97 3.98 -6.75 6.39
CA VAL A 97 2.98 -6.72 5.31
C VAL A 97 3.46 -7.52 4.11
N PHE A 98 4.69 -7.29 3.65
CA PHE A 98 5.22 -7.98 2.47
C PHE A 98 5.42 -9.49 2.67
N ASN A 99 5.58 -9.96 3.91
CA ASN A 99 5.62 -11.38 4.25
C ASN A 99 4.21 -12.00 4.32
N SER A 100 3.16 -11.18 4.49
CA SER A 100 1.76 -11.63 4.59
C SER A 100 1.02 -11.62 3.26
N ILE A 101 1.57 -10.97 2.23
CA ILE A 101 0.97 -10.93 0.90
C ILE A 101 1.40 -12.14 0.07
N SER A 102 0.49 -12.66 -0.74
CA SER A 102 0.79 -13.73 -1.69
C SER A 102 1.63 -13.16 -2.84
N VAL A 103 2.88 -13.62 -2.96
CA VAL A 103 3.81 -13.25 -4.06
C VAL A 103 3.95 -14.42 -5.02
#